data_AF-A0A965INR4-F1
#
_entry.id   AF-A0A965INR4-F1
#
_cell.length_a   1.000
_cell.length_b   1.000
_cell.length_c   1.000
_cell.angle_alpha   90.00
_cell.angle_beta   90.00
_cell.angle_gamma   90.00
#
_symmetry.space_group_name_H-M   'P 1'
#
loop_
_entity.id
_entity.type
_entity.pdbx_description
1 polymer ?
#
loop_
_entity_poly.entity_id
_entity_poly.type
_entity_poly.pdbx_seq_one_letter_code
_entity_poly.pdbx_strand_id
1 'polypeptide(L)'
;MMLGFIFLGGTFISADLATVAIATEHHQRVYAGAMLGIWAFGSLVGGIIYGSRPSRREPAAAFVLSSIGLGLLLVPLPFLAIYSPMPLVTISAMLWLSGFFVSPTLIGGFALVDRMSERHRVTESLSWSMSGIGIGIALMGAIAGRVIDHYGVVAAWWMVASLSCGHAVVAASNMRTARRRLAEVAASAPAPV
;
A
#
# COMPACT_ATOMS: atom_id res chain seq x y z
N MET A 1 10.59 -8.29 -4.97
CA MET A 1 9.71 -7.15 -5.34
C MET A 1 8.30 -7.59 -5.65
N MET A 2 8.07 -8.52 -6.59
CA MET A 2 6.74 -9.05 -6.95
C MET A 2 5.86 -9.35 -5.72
N LEU A 3 6.37 -10.14 -4.76
CA LEU A 3 5.63 -10.48 -3.54
C LEU A 3 5.13 -9.25 -2.77
N GLY A 4 5.96 -8.20 -2.68
CA GLY A 4 5.58 -6.96 -2.00
C GLY A 4 4.41 -6.26 -2.68
N PHE A 5 4.35 -6.29 -4.01
CA PHE A 5 3.23 -5.76 -4.79
C PHE A 5 1.96 -6.61 -4.66
N ILE A 6 2.08 -7.93 -4.53
CA ILE A 6 0.95 -8.82 -4.22
C ILE A 6 0.34 -8.47 -2.86
N PHE A 7 1.17 -8.33 -1.81
CA PHE A 7 0.68 -7.89 -0.50
C PHE A 7 0.05 -6.48 -0.54
N LEU A 8 0.62 -5.57 -1.34
CA LEU A 8 0.10 -4.21 -1.48
C LEU A 8 -1.29 -4.21 -2.14
N GLY A 9 -1.44 -4.91 -3.26
CA GLY A 9 -2.73 -5.06 -3.94
C GLY A 9 -3.76 -5.75 -3.07
N GLY A 10 -3.35 -6.78 -2.33
CA GLY A 10 -4.19 -7.45 -1.34
C GLY A 10 -4.66 -6.51 -0.23
N THR A 11 -3.78 -5.64 0.28
CA THR A 11 -4.11 -4.63 1.28
C THR A 11 -5.19 -3.67 0.76
N PHE A 12 -5.05 -3.21 -0.50
CA PHE A 12 -6.01 -2.26 -1.07
C PHE A 12 -7.40 -2.83 -1.24
N ILE A 13 -7.53 -3.98 -1.90
CA ILE A 13 -8.86 -4.58 -2.11
C ILE A 13 -9.52 -4.97 -0.79
N SER A 14 -8.74 -5.43 0.19
CA SER A 14 -9.25 -5.80 1.50
C SER A 14 -9.75 -4.57 2.27
N ALA A 15 -9.02 -3.45 2.18
CA ALA A 15 -9.40 -2.19 2.82
C ALA A 15 -10.65 -1.59 2.17
N ASP A 16 -10.77 -1.66 0.84
CA ASP A 16 -11.97 -1.23 0.11
C ASP A 16 -13.20 -2.00 0.59
N LEU A 17 -13.12 -3.33 0.60
CA LEU A 17 -14.24 -4.19 1.01
C LEU A 17 -14.55 -4.05 2.50
N ALA A 18 -13.55 -3.95 3.37
CA ALA A 18 -13.75 -3.72 4.81
C ALA A 18 -14.40 -2.35 5.09
N THR A 19 -14.06 -1.32 4.30
CA THR A 19 -14.66 0.02 4.39
C THR A 19 -16.14 0.00 3.99
N VAL A 20 -16.48 -0.69 2.90
CA VAL A 20 -17.88 -0.86 2.48
C VAL A 20 -18.67 -1.69 3.51
N ALA A 21 -18.04 -2.73 4.07
CA ALA A 21 -18.64 -3.59 5.08
C ALA A 21 -18.94 -2.83 6.38
N ILE A 22 -17.99 -2.05 6.94
CA ILE A 22 -18.22 -1.31 8.18
C ILE A 22 -19.32 -0.26 8.00
N ALA A 23 -19.33 0.45 6.87
CA ALA A 23 -20.39 1.40 6.56
C ALA A 23 -21.76 0.72 6.44
N THR A 24 -21.81 -0.49 5.87
CA THR A 24 -23.04 -1.28 5.74
C THR A 24 -23.53 -1.79 7.09
N GLU A 25 -22.63 -2.29 7.95
CA GLU A 25 -22.94 -2.80 9.30
C GLU A 25 -23.56 -1.71 10.18
N HIS A 26 -23.12 -0.46 10.02
CA HIS A 26 -23.70 0.70 10.72
C HIS A 26 -24.92 1.32 10.02
N HIS A 27 -25.52 0.65 9.02
CA HIS A 27 -26.66 1.14 8.23
C HIS A 27 -26.41 2.47 7.48
N GLN A 28 -25.14 2.78 7.20
CA GLN A 28 -24.68 4.03 6.59
C GLN A 28 -23.92 3.77 5.29
N ARG A 29 -24.40 2.85 4.44
CA ARG A 29 -23.71 2.42 3.21
C ARG A 29 -23.32 3.58 2.28
N VAL A 30 -24.14 4.64 2.23
CA VAL A 30 -23.86 5.85 1.43
C VAL A 30 -22.53 6.50 1.82
N TYR A 31 -22.12 6.39 3.08
CA TYR A 31 -20.86 6.95 3.57
C TYR A 31 -19.62 6.20 3.09
N ALA A 32 -19.73 4.94 2.65
CA ALA A 32 -18.58 4.18 2.16
C ALA A 32 -17.83 4.91 1.04
N GLY A 33 -18.56 5.51 0.09
CA GLY A 33 -17.97 6.29 -0.98
C GLY A 33 -17.21 7.52 -0.48
N ALA A 34 -17.73 8.20 0.55
CA ALA A 34 -17.05 9.33 1.18
C ALA A 34 -15.78 8.88 1.92
N MET A 35 -15.81 7.74 2.62
CA MET A 35 -14.64 7.17 3.31
C MET A 35 -13.52 6.82 2.31
N LEU A 36 -13.86 6.15 1.22
CA LEU A 36 -12.92 5.84 0.14
C LEU A 36 -12.41 7.11 -0.57
N GLY A 37 -13.29 8.10 -0.74
CA GLY A 37 -12.91 9.42 -1.25
C GLY A 37 -11.90 10.14 -0.36
N ILE A 38 -12.09 10.09 0.96
CA ILE A 38 -11.13 10.61 1.94
C ILE A 38 -9.80 9.87 1.87
N TRP A 39 -9.83 8.55 1.70
CA TRP A 39 -8.62 7.75 1.54
C TRP A 39 -7.83 8.14 0.27
N ALA A 40 -8.54 8.25 -0.85
CA ALA A 40 -7.98 8.70 -2.12
C ALA A 40 -7.45 10.14 -2.03
N PHE A 41 -8.15 11.03 -1.34
CA PHE A 41 -7.71 12.40 -1.09
C PHE A 41 -6.43 12.45 -0.26
N GLY A 42 -6.32 11.63 0.79
CA GLY A 42 -5.07 11.47 1.53
C GLY A 42 -3.91 11.07 0.61
N SER A 43 -4.14 10.10 -0.28
CA SER A 43 -3.16 9.66 -1.27
C SER A 43 -2.76 10.76 -2.25
N LEU A 44 -3.72 11.55 -2.75
CA LEU A 44 -3.43 12.70 -3.60
C LEU A 44 -2.51 13.71 -2.90
N VAL A 45 -2.83 14.06 -1.65
CA VAL A 45 -2.01 14.98 -0.84
C VAL A 45 -0.60 14.42 -0.63
N GLY A 46 -0.49 13.14 -0.28
CA GLY A 46 0.79 12.44 -0.16
C GLY A 46 1.61 12.42 -1.45
N GLY A 47 0.94 12.21 -2.59
CA GLY A 47 1.54 12.25 -3.93
C GLY A 47 2.07 13.62 -4.31
N ILE A 48 1.31 14.69 -4.04
CA ILE A 48 1.74 16.08 -4.29
C ILE A 48 2.95 16.42 -3.42
N ILE A 49 2.89 16.13 -2.12
CA ILE A 49 3.96 16.46 -1.17
C ILE A 49 5.22 15.64 -1.45
N TYR A 50 5.09 14.36 -1.77
CA TYR A 50 6.25 13.54 -2.14
C TYR A 50 6.79 13.93 -3.52
N GLY A 51 5.92 14.20 -4.48
CA GLY A 51 6.28 14.59 -5.84
C GLY A 51 6.97 15.93 -5.94
N SER A 52 6.64 16.89 -5.07
CA SER A 52 7.26 18.22 -5.03
C SER A 52 8.64 18.24 -4.36
N ARG A 53 9.06 17.16 -3.70
CA ARG A 53 10.38 17.11 -3.05
C ARG A 53 11.50 16.96 -4.07
N PRO A 54 12.54 17.83 -4.01
CA PRO A 54 13.69 17.76 -4.92
C PRO A 54 14.61 16.56 -4.60
N SER A 55 14.63 16.08 -3.35
CA SER A 55 15.44 14.93 -2.94
C SER A 55 14.73 13.60 -3.24
N ARG A 56 14.66 13.24 -4.53
CA ARG A 56 14.25 11.89 -5.00
C ARG A 56 15.40 10.90 -4.98
N ARG A 57 16.47 11.19 -4.23
CA ARG A 57 17.76 10.49 -4.37
C ARG A 57 17.71 9.06 -3.83
N GLU A 58 16.85 8.77 -2.86
CA GLU A 58 16.73 7.43 -2.25
C GLU A 58 15.31 6.81 -2.36
N PRO A 59 14.91 6.29 -3.55
CA PRO A 59 13.63 5.61 -3.74
C PRO A 59 13.42 4.43 -2.79
N ALA A 60 14.50 3.70 -2.46
CA ALA A 60 14.45 2.57 -1.54
C ALA A 60 14.03 2.99 -0.12
N ALA A 61 14.58 4.10 0.39
CA ALA A 61 14.23 4.60 1.71
C ALA A 61 12.79 5.12 1.75
N ALA A 62 12.39 5.88 0.72
CA ALA A 62 11.02 6.36 0.59
C ALA A 62 10.00 5.22 0.51
N PHE A 63 10.28 4.18 -0.28
CA PHE A 63 9.45 2.99 -0.38
C PHE A 63 9.28 2.32 0.98
N VAL A 64 10.38 1.96 1.66
CA VAL A 64 10.32 1.26 2.95
C VAL A 64 9.63 2.10 4.02
N LEU A 65 10.00 3.37 4.16
CA LEU A 65 9.44 4.23 5.20
C LEU A 65 7.93 4.46 4.98
N SER A 66 7.51 4.63 3.73
CA SER A 66 6.08 4.78 3.42
C SER A 66 5.31 3.48 3.59
N SER A 67 5.88 2.33 3.23
CA SER A 67 5.28 1.01 3.49
C SER A 67 5.10 0.76 5.00
N ILE A 68 6.08 1.14 5.82
CA ILE A 68 5.98 1.06 7.29
C ILE A 68 4.91 2.02 7.81
N GLY A 69 4.91 3.27 7.35
CA GLY A 69 3.91 4.27 7.74
C GLY A 69 2.48 3.84 7.40
N LEU A 70 2.29 3.28 6.20
CA LEU A 70 1.03 2.69 5.76
C LEU A 70 0.59 1.56 6.70
N GLY A 71 1.47 0.58 6.95
CA GLY A 71 1.16 -0.54 7.85
C GLY A 71 0.83 -0.09 9.27
N LEU A 72 1.62 0.82 9.83
CA LEU A 72 1.44 1.34 11.19
C LEU A 72 0.08 2.03 11.38
N LEU A 73 -0.43 2.71 10.34
CA LEU A 73 -1.72 3.40 10.41
C LEU A 73 -2.92 2.50 10.11
N LEU A 74 -2.71 1.34 9.48
CA LEU A 74 -3.76 0.35 9.25
C LEU A 74 -3.92 -0.65 10.40
N VAL A 75 -2.87 -0.89 11.19
CA VAL A 75 -2.90 -1.79 12.37
C VAL A 75 -3.95 -1.41 13.44
N PRO A 76 -4.22 -0.12 13.74
CA PRO A 76 -5.25 0.25 14.73
C PRO A 76 -6.69 0.03 14.26
N LEU A 77 -6.94 -0.09 12.96
CA LEU A 77 -8.29 -0.19 12.39
C LEU A 77 -9.17 -1.31 12.97
N PRO A 78 -8.70 -2.56 13.15
CA PRO A 78 -9.50 -3.60 13.80
C PRO A 78 -9.90 -3.22 15.22
N PHE A 79 -9.04 -2.54 15.98
CA PHE A 79 -9.36 -2.08 17.33
C PHE A 79 -10.38 -0.93 17.30
N LEU A 80 -10.24 0.00 16.36
CA LEU A 80 -11.21 1.08 16.18
C LEU A 80 -12.59 0.55 15.79
N ALA A 81 -12.65 -0.51 14.97
CA ALA A 81 -13.91 -1.16 14.62
C ALA A 81 -14.61 -1.81 15.83
N ILE A 82 -13.85 -2.28 16.84
CA ILE A 82 -14.42 -2.92 18.04
C ILE A 82 -14.75 -1.89 19.13
N TYR A 83 -13.83 -0.97 19.41
CA TYR A 83 -13.84 -0.18 20.64
C TYR A 83 -14.22 1.29 20.44
N SER A 84 -14.26 1.79 19.20
CA SER A 84 -14.60 3.19 18.97
C SER A 84 -16.10 3.40 19.13
N PRO A 85 -16.54 4.44 19.87
CA PRO A 85 -17.95 4.83 19.90
C PRO A 85 -18.42 5.45 18.56
N MET A 86 -17.49 5.90 17.72
CA MET A 86 -17.76 6.48 16.40
C MET A 86 -16.82 5.87 15.34
N PRO A 87 -16.99 4.58 15.00
CA PRO A 87 -16.05 3.84 14.17
C PRO A 87 -15.93 4.41 12.76
N LEU A 88 -17.02 4.88 12.15
CA LEU A 88 -16.97 5.48 10.82
C LEU A 88 -16.08 6.72 10.77
N VAL A 89 -16.14 7.59 11.80
CA VAL A 89 -15.34 8.82 11.86
C VAL A 89 -13.88 8.51 12.15
N THR A 90 -13.60 7.66 13.13
CA THR A 90 -12.23 7.32 13.52
C THR A 90 -11.50 6.52 12.44
N ILE A 91 -12.19 5.58 11.79
CA ILE A 91 -11.66 4.86 10.63
C ILE A 91 -11.44 5.82 9.45
N SER A 92 -12.36 6.76 9.17
CA SER A 92 -12.14 7.76 8.12
C SER A 92 -10.90 8.62 8.35
N ALA A 93 -10.64 9.02 9.60
CA ALA A 93 -9.44 9.77 9.95
C ALA A 93 -8.16 8.94 9.74
N MET A 94 -8.17 7.67 10.13
CA MET A 94 -7.05 6.75 9.88
C MET A 94 -6.88 6.43 8.39
N LEU A 95 -7.96 6.31 7.63
CA LEU A 95 -7.93 6.17 6.18
C LEU A 95 -7.29 7.41 5.57
N TRP A 96 -7.68 8.62 5.95
CA TRP A 96 -7.02 9.84 5.45
C TRP A 96 -5.50 9.83 5.71
N LEU A 97 -5.09 9.54 6.95
CA LEU A 97 -3.69 9.50 7.35
C LEU A 97 -2.91 8.39 6.64
N SER A 98 -3.48 7.18 6.53
CA SER A 98 -2.84 6.05 5.85
C SER A 98 -2.78 6.28 4.34
N GLY A 99 -3.80 6.91 3.77
CA GLY A 99 -3.88 7.34 2.38
C GLY A 99 -2.66 8.17 1.98
N PHE A 100 -2.22 9.10 2.83
CA PHE A 100 -1.01 9.89 2.63
C PHE A 100 0.22 9.05 2.25
N PHE A 101 0.34 7.84 2.78
CA PHE A 101 1.49 6.96 2.52
C PHE A 101 1.34 6.10 1.26
N VAL A 102 0.12 5.92 0.73
CA VAL A 102 -0.15 5.11 -0.46
C VAL A 102 0.63 5.59 -1.68
N SER A 103 0.54 6.88 -2.01
CA SER A 103 1.24 7.44 -3.17
C SER A 103 2.77 7.37 -3.03
N PRO A 104 3.40 7.81 -1.91
CA PRO A 104 4.83 7.62 -1.69
C PRO A 104 5.29 6.16 -1.80
N THR A 105 4.48 5.20 -1.36
CA THR A 105 4.77 3.76 -1.52
C THR A 105 4.77 3.34 -2.99
N LEU A 106 3.76 3.74 -3.76
CA LEU A 106 3.70 3.41 -5.19
C LEU A 106 4.83 4.10 -5.98
N ILE A 107 5.03 5.40 -5.78
CA ILE A 107 6.06 6.17 -6.48
C ILE A 107 7.45 5.64 -6.12
N GLY A 108 7.74 5.44 -4.83
CA GLY A 108 9.01 4.90 -4.37
C GLY A 108 9.24 3.47 -4.87
N GLY A 109 8.20 2.62 -4.84
CA GLY A 109 8.25 1.24 -5.29
C GLY A 109 8.53 1.12 -6.79
N PHE A 110 7.80 1.85 -7.64
CA PHE A 110 8.02 1.84 -9.08
C PHE A 110 9.35 2.50 -9.46
N ALA A 111 9.74 3.60 -8.81
CA ALA A 111 11.06 4.19 -9.03
C ALA A 111 12.20 3.25 -8.61
N LEU A 112 12.00 2.43 -7.58
CA LEU A 112 12.97 1.42 -7.19
C LEU A 112 13.07 0.31 -8.24
N VAL A 113 11.95 -0.19 -8.74
CA VAL A 113 11.90 -1.19 -9.82
C VAL A 113 12.59 -0.66 -11.08
N ASP A 114 12.25 0.56 -11.49
CA ASP A 114 12.85 1.25 -12.64
C ASP A 114 14.38 1.29 -12.53
N ARG A 115 14.92 1.78 -11.41
CA ARG A 115 16.37 1.89 -11.21
C ARG A 115 17.11 0.57 -11.06
N MET A 116 16.44 -0.49 -10.62
CA MET A 116 17.03 -1.84 -10.54
C MET A 116 16.94 -2.60 -11.85
N SER A 117 16.15 -2.11 -12.80
CA SER A 117 15.95 -2.77 -14.09
C SER A 117 17.11 -2.46 -15.03
N GLU A 118 17.49 -3.44 -15.84
CA GLU A 118 18.35 -3.21 -16.99
C GLU A 118 17.63 -2.30 -17.98
N ARG A 119 18.37 -1.41 -18.67
CA ARG A 119 17.80 -0.38 -19.57
C ARG A 119 16.80 -0.93 -20.59
N HIS A 120 17.00 -2.17 -21.07
CA HIS A 120 16.14 -2.79 -22.08
C HIS A 120 14.95 -3.58 -21.51
N ARG A 121 14.80 -3.67 -20.17
CA ARG A 121 13.76 -4.48 -19.48
C ARG A 121 12.93 -3.70 -18.46
N VAL A 122 13.02 -2.37 -18.47
CA VAL A 122 12.25 -1.49 -17.55
C VAL A 122 10.75 -1.72 -17.72
N THR A 123 10.24 -1.72 -18.95
CA THR A 123 8.82 -1.93 -19.24
C THR A 123 8.34 -3.29 -18.76
N GLU A 124 9.15 -4.34 -18.96
CA GLU A 124 8.83 -5.69 -18.49
C GLU A 124 8.74 -5.72 -16.96
N SER A 125 9.70 -5.13 -16.27
CA SER A 125 9.78 -5.11 -14.80
C SER A 125 8.63 -4.31 -14.16
N LEU A 126 8.25 -3.19 -14.77
CA LEU A 126 7.07 -2.42 -14.34
C LEU A 126 5.77 -3.18 -14.60
N SER A 127 5.65 -3.85 -15.76
CA SER A 127 4.48 -4.67 -16.08
C SER A 127 4.30 -5.80 -15.08
N TRP A 128 5.38 -6.51 -14.72
CA TRP A 128 5.35 -7.52 -13.67
C TRP A 128 4.95 -6.96 -12.31
N SER A 129 5.38 -5.74 -11.98
CA SER A 129 5.01 -5.08 -10.73
C SER A 129 3.51 -4.79 -10.66
N MET A 130 2.92 -4.28 -11.75
CA MET A 130 1.47 -4.06 -11.86
C MET A 130 0.70 -5.38 -11.83
N SER A 131 1.18 -6.42 -12.52
CA SER A 131 0.60 -7.77 -12.44
C SER A 131 0.60 -8.30 -11.01
N GLY A 132 1.66 -8.06 -10.24
CA GLY A 132 1.71 -8.40 -8.83
C GLY A 132 0.59 -7.75 -8.02
N ILE A 133 0.35 -6.45 -8.21
CA ILE A 133 -0.78 -5.74 -7.59
C ILE A 133 -2.11 -6.39 -8.01
N GLY A 134 -2.30 -6.64 -9.30
CA GLY A 134 -3.51 -7.27 -9.85
C GLY A 134 -3.78 -8.66 -9.29
N ILE A 135 -2.75 -9.50 -9.16
CA ILE A 135 -2.84 -10.82 -8.52
C ILE A 135 -3.26 -10.68 -7.06
N GLY A 136 -2.67 -9.74 -6.32
CA GLY A 136 -3.04 -9.45 -4.94
C GLY A 136 -4.51 -9.06 -4.80
N ILE A 137 -4.98 -8.15 -5.68
CA ILE A 137 -6.37 -7.71 -5.73
C ILE A 137 -7.31 -8.89 -6.02
N ALA A 138 -7.01 -9.70 -7.03
CA ALA A 138 -7.87 -10.81 -7.44
C ALA A 138 -7.97 -11.88 -6.35
N LEU A 139 -6.83 -12.30 -5.79
CA LEU A 139 -6.78 -13.33 -4.75
C LEU A 139 -7.48 -12.87 -3.47
N MET A 140 -7.11 -11.67 -2.99
CA MET A 140 -7.65 -11.18 -1.73
C MET A 140 -9.08 -10.66 -1.87
N GLY A 141 -9.55 -10.23 -3.04
CA GLY A 141 -10.95 -9.84 -3.21
C GLY A 141 -11.92 -11.00 -2.90
N ALA A 142 -11.64 -12.19 -3.42
CA ALA A 142 -12.44 -13.38 -3.13
C ALA A 142 -12.32 -13.84 -1.67
N ILE A 143 -11.12 -13.76 -1.09
CA ILE A 143 -10.87 -14.14 0.32
C ILE A 143 -11.55 -13.13 1.26
N ALA A 144 -11.40 -11.84 1.01
CA ALA A 144 -11.96 -10.76 1.80
C ALA A 144 -13.49 -10.84 1.85
N GLY A 145 -14.14 -11.07 0.71
CA GLY A 145 -15.59 -11.28 0.66
C GLY A 145 -16.02 -12.43 1.57
N ARG A 146 -15.38 -13.60 1.45
CA ARG A 146 -15.64 -14.73 2.35
C ARG A 146 -15.37 -14.41 3.82
N VAL A 147 -14.30 -13.68 4.11
CA VAL A 147 -13.96 -13.28 5.48
C VAL A 147 -15.04 -12.39 6.06
N ILE A 148 -15.52 -11.40 5.29
CA ILE A 148 -16.62 -10.52 5.71
C ILE A 148 -17.90 -11.33 5.93
N ASP A 149 -18.27 -12.20 5.00
CA ASP A 149 -19.51 -12.97 5.04
C ASP A 149 -19.55 -13.97 6.22
N HIS A 150 -18.42 -14.59 6.57
CA HIS A 150 -18.36 -15.65 7.58
C HIS A 150 -17.83 -15.21 8.95
N TYR A 151 -16.96 -14.20 9.00
CA TYR A 151 -16.26 -13.77 10.22
C TYR A 151 -16.48 -12.29 10.56
N GLY A 152 -17.22 -11.55 9.73
CA GLY A 152 -17.60 -10.17 9.96
C GLY A 152 -16.51 -9.13 9.64
N VAL A 153 -16.84 -7.85 9.82
CA VAL A 153 -15.99 -6.74 9.40
C VAL A 153 -14.69 -6.62 10.19
N VAL A 154 -14.70 -6.99 11.47
CA VAL A 154 -13.52 -6.93 12.35
C VAL A 154 -12.43 -7.88 11.85
N ALA A 155 -12.82 -9.08 11.41
CA ALA A 155 -11.88 -10.05 10.82
C ALA A 155 -11.28 -9.51 9.50
N ALA A 156 -12.07 -8.80 8.70
CA ALA A 156 -11.58 -8.14 7.49
C ALA A 156 -10.55 -7.05 7.81
N TRP A 157 -10.76 -6.25 8.86
CA TRP A 157 -9.77 -5.26 9.31
C TRP A 157 -8.48 -5.90 9.85
N TRP A 158 -8.56 -7.04 10.54
CA TRP A 158 -7.38 -7.81 10.92
C TRP A 158 -6.59 -8.33 9.71
N MET A 159 -7.30 -8.75 8.67
CA MET A 159 -6.69 -9.17 7.42
C MET A 159 -5.99 -7.99 6.71
N VAL A 160 -6.61 -6.81 6.67
CA VAL A 160 -5.98 -5.57 6.17
C VAL A 160 -4.70 -5.25 6.93
N ALA A 161 -4.74 -5.26 8.26
CA ALA A 161 -3.57 -5.04 9.11
C ALA A 161 -2.46 -6.07 8.82
N SER A 162 -2.81 -7.35 8.72
CA SER A 162 -1.86 -8.43 8.44
C SER A 162 -1.20 -8.30 7.07
N LEU A 163 -1.97 -7.99 6.02
CA LEU A 163 -1.45 -7.80 4.66
C LEU A 163 -0.54 -6.57 4.57
N SER A 164 -0.91 -5.48 5.23
CA SER A 164 -0.11 -4.25 5.24
C SER A 164 1.22 -4.41 6.01
N CYS A 165 1.20 -5.13 7.13
CA CYS A 165 2.41 -5.52 7.84
C CYS A 165 3.28 -6.45 6.99
N GLY A 166 2.68 -7.44 6.32
CA GLY A 166 3.37 -8.32 5.38
C GLY A 166 4.06 -7.54 4.26
N HIS A 167 3.37 -6.56 3.68
CA HIS A 167 3.94 -5.64 2.71
C HIS A 167 5.15 -4.88 3.28
N ALA A 168 5.03 -4.27 4.46
CA ALA A 168 6.11 -3.54 5.10
C ALA A 168 7.33 -4.42 5.40
N VAL A 169 7.13 -5.65 5.88
CA VAL A 169 8.20 -6.63 6.13
C VAL A 169 8.89 -7.03 4.82
N VAL A 170 8.13 -7.28 3.76
CA VAL A 170 8.70 -7.60 2.44
C VAL A 170 9.46 -6.40 1.86
N ALA A 171 8.96 -5.17 2.04
CA ALA A 171 9.67 -3.96 1.63
C ALA A 171 11.00 -3.81 2.37
N ALA A 172 10.99 -3.93 3.70
CA ALA A 172 12.18 -3.82 4.55
C ALA A 172 13.21 -4.92 4.29
N SER A 173 12.78 -6.18 4.15
CA SER A 173 13.68 -7.31 3.90
C SER A 173 14.41 -7.20 2.56
N ASN A 174 13.74 -6.65 1.54
CA ASN A 174 14.35 -6.42 0.24
C ASN A 174 15.26 -5.18 0.18
N MET A 175 15.30 -4.33 1.23
CA MET A 175 16.06 -3.09 1.22
C MET A 175 17.57 -3.32 1.02
N ARG A 176 18.13 -4.37 1.63
CA ARG A 176 19.55 -4.72 1.48
C ARG A 176 19.87 -5.15 0.05
N THR A 177 19.03 -6.02 -0.52
CA THR A 177 19.16 -6.47 -1.91
C THR A 177 19.02 -5.32 -2.89
N ALA A 178 18.04 -4.44 -2.66
CA ALA A 178 17.83 -3.27 -3.50
C ALA A 178 19.03 -2.32 -3.48
N ARG A 179 19.60 -2.04 -2.30
CA ARG A 179 20.82 -1.21 -2.18
C ARG A 179 22.02 -1.84 -2.91
N ARG A 180 22.20 -3.16 -2.81
CA ARG A 180 23.28 -3.87 -3.54
C ARG A 180 23.10 -3.76 -5.05
N ARG A 181 21.90 -4.04 -5.57
CA ARG A 181 21.61 -3.95 -7.01
C ARG A 181 21.81 -2.54 -7.55
N LEU A 182 21.38 -1.52 -6.80
CA LEU A 182 21.61 -0.12 -7.19
C LEU A 182 23.10 0.23 -7.26
N ALA A 183 23.93 -0.30 -6.35
CA ALA A 183 25.38 -0.11 -6.39
C ALA A 183 26.03 -0.84 -7.59
N GLU A 184 25.58 -2.05 -7.91
CA GLU A 184 26.04 -2.82 -9.09
C GLU A 184 25.69 -2.10 -10.41
N VAL A 185 24.47 -1.57 -10.52
CA VAL A 185 24.04 -0.78 -11.69
C VAL A 185 24.83 0.51 -11.81
N ALA A 186 25.13 1.19 -10.69
CA ALA A 186 25.96 2.39 -10.70
C ALA A 186 27.41 2.09 -11.11
N ALA A 187 27.98 0.96 -10.67
CA ALA A 187 29.35 0.56 -11.00
C ALA A 187 29.53 0.09 -12.46
N SER A 188 28.46 -0.40 -13.09
CA SER A 188 28.46 -0.85 -14.50
C SER A 188 28.12 0.26 -15.50
N ALA A 189 27.79 1.46 -15.02
CA ALA A 189 27.52 2.60 -15.89
C ALA A 189 28.82 3.06 -16.59
N PRO A 190 28.84 3.21 -17.92
CA PRO A 190 30.01 3.73 -18.63
C PRO A 190 30.36 5.13 -18.13
N ALA A 191 31.67 5.43 -18.06
CA ALA A 191 32.16 6.74 -17.62
C ALA A 191 31.53 7.87 -18.45
N PRO A 192 31.16 9.01 -17.84
CA PRO A 192 30.64 10.14 -18.59
C PRO A 192 31.68 10.61 -19.61
N VAL A 193 31.26 10.70 -20.87
CA VAL A 193 32.04 11.19 -22.02
C VAL A 193 32.20 12.70 -21.94
#